data_AF-A0A812JF99-F1
#
_entry.id   AF-A0A812JF99-F1
#
_cell.length_a   1.000
_cell.length_b   1.000
_cell.length_c   1.000
_cell.angle_alpha   90.00
_cell.angle_beta   90.00
_cell.angle_gamma   90.00
#
_symmetry.space_group_name_H-M   'P 1'
#
loop_
_entity.id
_entity.type
_entity.pdbx_description
1 polymer ?
#
loop_
_entity_poly.entity_id
_entity_poly.type
_entity_poly.pdbx_seq_one_letter_code
_entity_poly.pdbx_strand_id
1 'polypeptide(L)'
;MAWWLRVVGVLWLQAAAQSAWQTWGTEVFVEFLQALGCEQCGHVQEEPTLQARFEVSSNIFGCADIDVLLPSIHWLYQAARQQSGGSPPGLLVDGGANVGRATARWIASFGDAFGRRVSRNSTQATCVVCAGADASEAGGGLDAPTVVVVAVEPSASNFELLLKHAEEHSWNEEGFLPLQAALGGAAGRAQLAVDKHFAIDETATLLWKETDQRVKQPVEVITLSRVVAEAQRAFPGLQHASEIYLLKLDIEGLEPAVLRSMASGRPRVKFVSFEYASNVWREKLSQVVEDLFRAQYFCFLITSEQLFPVSGPFWSYRFEIPMWSNLFCGRDGDPDLEALVQLHSGAVGLWPRMPGTYLAGFASRDQHVGGLLEVQHACTDLGAACAGACGLR
;
A
#
# COMPACT_ATOMS: atom_id res chain seq x y z
N MET A 1 -25.29 -21.31 30.05
CA MET A 1 -25.77 -21.81 28.74
C MET A 1 -26.08 -20.69 27.73
N ALA A 2 -26.79 -19.61 28.09
CA ALA A 2 -27.13 -18.53 27.14
C ALA A 2 -25.93 -17.74 26.56
N TRP A 3 -24.82 -17.64 27.30
CA TRP A 3 -23.60 -16.97 26.82
C TRP A 3 -22.86 -17.79 25.74
N TRP A 4 -22.82 -19.12 25.88
CA TRP A 4 -22.21 -20.03 24.92
C TRP A 4 -22.95 -20.04 23.57
N LEU A 5 -24.29 -19.97 23.57
CA LEU A 5 -25.06 -19.90 22.33
C LEU A 5 -24.86 -18.58 21.57
N ARG A 6 -24.59 -17.47 22.26
CA ARG A 6 -24.27 -16.18 21.61
C ARG A 6 -22.88 -16.19 20.97
N VAL A 7 -21.88 -16.75 21.65
CA VAL A 7 -20.51 -16.85 21.12
C VAL A 7 -20.46 -17.78 19.90
N VAL A 8 -21.15 -18.94 19.96
CA VAL A 8 -21.22 -19.87 18.81
C VAL A 8 -21.99 -19.25 17.64
N GLY A 9 -23.08 -18.51 17.89
CA GLY A 9 -23.84 -17.83 16.83
C GLY A 9 -23.02 -16.75 16.10
N VAL A 10 -22.22 -15.96 16.82
CA VAL A 10 -21.35 -14.94 16.22
C VAL A 10 -20.25 -15.57 15.35
N LEU A 11 -19.62 -16.65 15.83
CA LEU A 11 -18.57 -17.35 15.10
C LEU A 11 -19.11 -18.01 13.81
N TRP A 12 -20.32 -18.57 13.84
CA TRP A 12 -20.97 -19.14 12.64
C TRP A 12 -21.34 -18.06 11.61
N LEU A 13 -21.84 -16.91 12.05
CA LEU A 13 -22.14 -15.78 11.18
C LEU A 13 -20.87 -15.20 10.54
N GLN A 14 -19.77 -15.13 11.31
CA GLN A 14 -18.47 -14.69 10.79
C GLN A 14 -17.90 -15.68 9.75
N ALA A 15 -17.94 -16.99 10.02
CA ALA A 15 -17.47 -18.00 9.07
C ALA A 15 -18.32 -18.03 7.79
N ALA A 16 -19.64 -17.86 7.88
CA ALA A 16 -20.53 -17.80 6.72
C ALA A 16 -20.34 -16.50 5.90
N ALA A 17 -20.11 -15.36 6.57
CA ALA A 17 -19.77 -14.11 5.89
C ALA A 17 -18.40 -14.21 5.19
N GLN A 18 -17.44 -14.89 5.83
CA GLN A 18 -16.10 -15.13 5.31
C GLN A 18 -16.12 -16.02 4.04
N SER A 19 -16.86 -17.12 4.01
CA SER A 19 -16.97 -17.94 2.78
C SER A 19 -17.74 -17.24 1.66
N ALA A 20 -18.73 -16.41 2.00
CA ALA A 20 -19.55 -15.72 1.02
C ALA A 20 -18.77 -14.65 0.23
N TRP A 21 -17.88 -13.85 0.83
CA TRP A 21 -17.18 -12.83 0.04
C TRP A 21 -16.14 -13.42 -0.93
N GLN A 22 -15.53 -14.56 -0.59
CA GLN A 22 -14.49 -15.25 -1.39
C GLN A 22 -15.05 -15.84 -2.67
N THR A 23 -16.19 -16.52 -2.49
CA THR A 23 -16.98 -17.08 -3.56
C THR A 23 -17.39 -15.96 -4.53
N TRP A 24 -17.84 -14.83 -3.99
CA TRP A 24 -18.34 -13.72 -4.81
C TRP A 24 -17.24 -12.88 -5.47
N GLY A 25 -16.06 -12.71 -4.85
CA GLY A 25 -14.96 -12.00 -5.49
C GLY A 25 -14.43 -12.76 -6.71
N THR A 26 -14.34 -14.09 -6.58
CA THR A 26 -13.96 -14.98 -7.68
C THR A 26 -15.06 -15.04 -8.73
N GLU A 27 -16.32 -15.20 -8.34
CA GLU A 27 -17.47 -15.19 -9.26
C GLU A 27 -17.58 -13.86 -10.01
N VAL A 28 -17.52 -12.71 -9.33
CA VAL A 28 -17.59 -11.39 -9.97
C VAL A 28 -16.42 -11.16 -10.92
N PHE A 29 -15.20 -11.59 -10.56
CA PHE A 29 -14.04 -11.46 -11.44
C PHE A 29 -14.12 -12.40 -12.65
N VAL A 30 -14.55 -13.64 -12.43
CA VAL A 30 -14.72 -14.64 -13.51
C VAL A 30 -15.88 -14.26 -14.42
N GLU A 31 -17.01 -13.82 -13.89
CA GLU A 31 -18.14 -13.25 -14.65
C GLU A 31 -17.70 -12.04 -15.47
N PHE A 32 -16.91 -11.15 -14.88
CA PHE A 32 -16.32 -10.02 -15.57
C PHE A 32 -15.40 -10.45 -16.73
N LEU A 33 -14.49 -11.41 -16.49
CA LEU A 33 -13.60 -11.92 -17.53
C LEU A 33 -14.36 -12.66 -18.64
N GLN A 34 -15.38 -13.45 -18.29
CA GLN A 34 -16.29 -14.08 -19.25
C GLN A 34 -17.03 -13.02 -20.09
N ALA A 35 -17.50 -11.95 -19.46
CA ALA A 35 -18.15 -10.83 -20.15
C ALA A 35 -17.20 -10.08 -21.10
N LEU A 36 -15.89 -10.12 -20.86
CA LEU A 36 -14.84 -9.63 -21.77
C LEU A 36 -14.43 -10.65 -22.85
N GLY A 37 -15.13 -11.78 -22.97
CA GLY A 37 -14.88 -12.79 -24.00
C GLY A 37 -13.81 -13.82 -23.64
N CYS A 38 -13.43 -13.95 -22.35
CA CYS A 38 -12.58 -15.04 -21.90
C CYS A 38 -13.38 -16.35 -21.82
N GLU A 39 -13.52 -17.06 -22.95
CA GLU A 39 -14.23 -18.36 -22.99
C GLU A 39 -13.65 -19.38 -22.00
N GLN A 40 -12.33 -19.35 -21.77
CA GLN A 40 -11.62 -20.23 -20.84
C GLN A 40 -11.97 -19.95 -19.37
N CYS A 41 -12.36 -18.71 -19.05
CA CYS A 41 -12.80 -18.33 -17.71
C CYS A 41 -14.19 -18.90 -17.38
N GLY A 42 -14.99 -19.25 -18.40
CA GLY A 42 -16.19 -20.08 -18.30
C GLY A 42 -15.99 -21.34 -17.46
N HIS A 43 -14.93 -22.08 -17.81
CA HIS A 43 -14.65 -23.38 -17.22
C HIS A 43 -14.15 -23.31 -15.76
N VAL A 44 -13.61 -22.16 -15.33
CA VAL A 44 -13.19 -21.93 -13.94
C VAL A 44 -14.40 -21.87 -13.00
N GLN A 45 -15.57 -21.45 -13.51
CA GLN A 45 -16.84 -21.48 -12.77
C GLN A 45 -17.50 -22.87 -12.75
N GLU A 46 -17.30 -23.66 -13.80
CA GLU A 46 -17.95 -24.97 -13.98
C GLU A 46 -17.21 -26.11 -13.26
N GLU A 47 -15.89 -26.01 -13.10
CA GLU A 47 -15.19 -26.93 -12.20
C GLU A 47 -15.65 -26.65 -10.77
N PRO A 48 -16.13 -27.67 -10.02
CA PRO A 48 -16.32 -27.55 -8.59
C PRO A 48 -14.92 -27.36 -8.00
N THR A 49 -14.49 -26.11 -7.95
CA THR A 49 -13.23 -25.72 -7.35
C THR A 49 -13.23 -26.37 -5.99
N LEU A 50 -12.27 -27.27 -5.75
CA LEU A 50 -11.81 -27.58 -4.42
C LEU A 50 -11.51 -26.21 -3.83
N GLN A 51 -12.50 -25.63 -3.14
CA GLN A 51 -12.44 -24.26 -2.65
C GLN A 51 -11.14 -24.16 -1.89
N ALA A 52 -10.13 -23.54 -2.49
CA ALA A 52 -9.11 -22.88 -1.73
C ALA A 52 -9.93 -21.87 -0.95
N ARG A 53 -10.27 -22.23 0.29
CA ARG A 53 -10.81 -21.29 1.25
C ARG A 53 -9.75 -20.23 1.27
N PHE A 54 -10.02 -19.11 0.62
CA PHE A 54 -9.22 -17.92 0.76
C PHE A 54 -9.23 -17.68 2.25
N GLU A 55 -8.23 -18.10 3.01
CA GLU A 55 -8.18 -17.66 4.39
C GLU A 55 -7.94 -16.16 4.24
N VAL A 56 -9.02 -15.35 4.35
CA VAL A 56 -8.80 -13.97 4.80
C VAL A 56 -7.89 -14.20 5.98
N SER A 57 -6.74 -13.56 5.96
CA SER A 57 -5.84 -13.50 7.09
C SER A 57 -6.51 -12.77 8.28
N SER A 58 -7.83 -12.90 8.44
CA SER A 58 -8.67 -12.18 9.35
C SER A 58 -8.51 -12.63 10.79
N ASN A 59 -8.14 -13.90 10.94
CA ASN A 59 -7.76 -14.46 12.22
C ASN A 59 -6.30 -14.13 12.57
N ILE A 60 -5.57 -13.47 11.66
CA ILE A 60 -4.20 -12.96 11.80
C ILE A 60 -4.16 -11.47 11.34
N PHE A 61 -5.26 -10.73 11.49
CA PHE A 61 -5.33 -9.34 11.04
C PHE A 61 -4.37 -8.48 11.86
N GLY A 62 -3.55 -7.69 11.16
CA GLY A 62 -2.35 -6.99 11.64
C GLY A 62 -1.02 -7.58 11.14
N CYS A 63 -1.01 -8.76 10.48
CA CYS A 63 0.24 -9.39 10.02
C CYS A 63 0.46 -9.42 8.49
N ALA A 64 -0.60 -9.34 7.67
CA ALA A 64 -0.48 -9.23 6.22
C ALA A 64 -0.48 -7.75 5.81
N ASP A 65 0.61 -7.07 6.11
CA ASP A 65 0.91 -5.70 5.66
C ASP A 65 1.54 -5.75 4.25
N ILE A 66 2.04 -4.62 3.76
CA ILE A 66 2.89 -4.46 2.58
C ILE A 66 4.04 -5.48 2.50
N ASP A 67 4.40 -6.10 3.63
CA ASP A 67 5.39 -7.17 3.75
C ASP A 67 5.19 -8.35 2.80
N VAL A 68 3.93 -8.73 2.53
CA VAL A 68 3.65 -9.82 1.57
C VAL A 68 4.01 -9.44 0.14
N LEU A 69 4.07 -8.14 -0.15
CA LEU A 69 4.46 -7.59 -1.44
C LEU A 69 5.95 -7.21 -1.51
N LEU A 70 6.67 -7.21 -0.39
CA LEU A 70 8.07 -6.76 -0.35
C LEU A 70 8.98 -7.48 -1.34
N PRO A 71 8.89 -8.81 -1.57
CA PRO A 71 9.72 -9.45 -2.59
C PRO A 71 9.50 -8.88 -4.00
N SER A 72 8.24 -8.68 -4.40
CA SER A 72 7.88 -8.11 -5.71
C SER A 72 8.30 -6.65 -5.83
N ILE A 73 8.05 -5.85 -4.77
CA ILE A 73 8.45 -4.43 -4.74
C ILE A 73 9.97 -4.31 -4.76
N HIS A 74 10.71 -5.17 -4.04
CA HIS A 74 12.17 -5.21 -4.03
C HIS A 74 12.72 -5.47 -5.43
N TRP A 75 12.19 -6.47 -6.14
CA TRP A 75 12.63 -6.74 -7.51
C TRP A 75 12.46 -5.53 -8.43
N LEU A 76 11.29 -4.89 -8.39
CA LEU A 76 11.01 -3.68 -9.19
C LEU A 76 11.91 -2.50 -8.78
N TYR A 77 12.11 -2.31 -7.48
CA TYR A 77 12.96 -1.25 -6.94
C TYR A 77 14.41 -1.42 -7.42
N GLN A 78 14.95 -2.64 -7.38
CA GLN A 78 16.30 -2.93 -7.87
C GLN A 78 16.43 -2.70 -9.37
N ALA A 79 15.46 -3.15 -10.15
CA ALA A 79 15.44 -2.93 -11.60
C ALA A 79 15.46 -1.43 -11.93
N ALA A 80 14.62 -0.63 -11.26
CA ALA A 80 14.60 0.82 -11.41
C ALA A 80 15.92 1.47 -10.95
N ARG A 81 16.49 1.02 -9.81
CA ARG A 81 17.78 1.50 -9.30
C ARG A 81 18.92 1.25 -10.28
N GLN A 82 18.99 0.06 -10.86
CA GLN A 82 20.00 -0.31 -11.86
C GLN A 82 19.89 0.56 -13.13
N GLN A 83 18.66 0.84 -13.58
CA GLN A 83 18.42 1.74 -14.71
C GLN A 83 18.85 3.18 -14.41
N SER A 84 18.73 3.62 -13.14
CA SER A 84 19.20 4.93 -12.66
C SER A 84 20.67 4.91 -12.21
N GLY A 85 21.48 3.96 -12.70
CA GLY A 85 22.93 3.92 -12.43
C GLY A 85 23.28 3.69 -10.96
N GLY A 86 22.44 2.97 -10.22
CA GLY A 86 22.61 2.70 -8.79
C GLY A 86 21.89 3.68 -7.86
N SER A 87 21.34 4.79 -8.38
CA SER A 87 20.64 5.78 -7.55
C SER A 87 19.24 5.30 -7.13
N PRO A 88 18.82 5.50 -5.86
CA PRO A 88 17.48 5.16 -5.42
C PRO A 88 16.39 5.77 -6.32
N PRO A 89 15.41 4.98 -6.80
CA PRO A 89 14.38 5.45 -7.73
C PRO A 89 13.33 6.38 -7.09
N GLY A 90 13.43 6.63 -5.79
CA GLY A 90 12.56 7.53 -5.03
C GLY A 90 12.62 7.25 -3.53
N LEU A 91 11.83 7.99 -2.76
CA LEU A 91 11.71 7.85 -1.31
C LEU A 91 10.80 6.68 -0.95
N LEU A 92 11.12 5.96 0.12
CA LEU A 92 10.17 5.12 0.84
C LEU A 92 9.67 5.90 2.05
N VAL A 93 8.36 6.17 2.14
CA VAL A 93 7.77 6.98 3.22
C VAL A 93 6.92 6.07 4.11
N ASP A 94 7.32 5.95 5.37
CA ASP A 94 6.62 5.17 6.41
C ASP A 94 5.80 6.15 7.28
N GLY A 95 4.56 6.42 6.88
CA GLY A 95 3.64 7.28 7.61
C GLY A 95 2.97 6.52 8.74
N GLY A 96 3.24 6.92 9.99
CA GLY A 96 2.86 6.14 11.16
C GLY A 96 3.86 5.02 11.43
N ALA A 97 5.15 5.39 11.45
CA ALA A 97 6.23 4.41 11.53
C ALA A 97 6.21 3.61 12.85
N ASN A 98 5.51 4.08 13.88
CA ASN A 98 5.45 3.48 15.21
C ASN A 98 6.88 3.29 15.74
N VAL A 99 7.27 2.06 16.07
CA VAL A 99 8.64 1.71 16.50
C VAL A 99 9.58 1.34 15.36
N GLY A 100 9.16 1.54 14.11
CA GLY A 100 9.99 1.34 12.91
C GLY A 100 10.04 -0.09 12.39
N ARG A 101 9.01 -0.92 12.62
CA ARG A 101 9.00 -2.31 12.13
C ARG A 101 9.02 -2.39 10.61
N ALA A 102 8.15 -1.62 9.93
CA ALA A 102 8.12 -1.55 8.47
C ALA A 102 9.40 -0.91 7.92
N THR A 103 9.80 0.24 8.49
CA THR A 103 11.10 0.88 8.23
C THR A 103 12.28 -0.11 8.28
N ALA A 104 12.40 -0.92 9.34
CA ALA A 104 13.46 -1.91 9.48
C ALA A 104 13.47 -2.94 8.34
N ARG A 105 12.28 -3.46 7.99
CA ARG A 105 12.12 -4.44 6.90
C ARG A 105 12.47 -3.84 5.55
N TRP A 106 12.12 -2.59 5.32
CA TRP A 106 12.47 -1.89 4.09
C TRP A 106 13.98 -1.68 3.99
N ILE A 107 14.64 -1.17 5.03
CA ILE A 107 16.10 -0.99 5.00
C ILE A 107 16.81 -2.34 4.81
N ALA A 108 16.33 -3.41 5.45
CA ALA A 108 16.87 -4.75 5.25
C ALA A 108 16.62 -5.32 3.85
N SER A 109 15.49 -4.98 3.21
CA SER A 109 15.12 -5.53 1.89
C SER A 109 15.73 -4.74 0.73
N PHE A 110 15.76 -3.41 0.81
CA PHE A 110 16.18 -2.53 -0.28
C PHE A 110 17.59 -1.96 -0.10
N GLY A 111 18.08 -1.92 1.15
CA GLY A 111 19.37 -1.35 1.52
C GLY A 111 20.54 -2.33 1.41
N ASP A 112 21.74 -1.84 1.69
CA ASP A 112 22.98 -2.62 1.78
C ASP A 112 23.77 -2.27 3.06
N ALA A 113 23.05 -1.94 4.14
CA ALA A 113 23.66 -1.53 5.40
C ALA A 113 24.66 -2.58 5.93
N PHE A 114 24.32 -3.87 5.79
CA PHE A 114 25.23 -4.96 6.16
C PHE A 114 26.50 -4.98 5.31
N GLY A 115 26.38 -4.91 3.98
CA GLY A 115 27.53 -4.90 3.07
C GLY A 115 28.47 -3.74 3.36
N ARG A 116 27.93 -2.54 3.59
CA ARG A 116 28.70 -1.33 3.98
C ARG A 116 29.41 -1.47 5.32
N ARG A 117 28.74 -2.05 6.32
CA ARG A 117 29.36 -2.30 7.63
C ARG A 117 30.54 -3.25 7.51
N VAL A 118 30.36 -4.32 6.75
CA VAL A 118 31.42 -5.31 6.51
C VAL A 118 32.57 -4.69 5.73
N SER A 119 32.32 -3.88 4.70
CA SER A 119 33.37 -3.25 3.90
C SER A 119 34.23 -2.25 4.69
N ARG A 120 33.69 -1.65 5.76
CA ARG A 120 34.42 -0.74 6.66
C ARG A 120 35.21 -1.46 7.76
N ASN A 121 34.91 -2.73 8.01
CA ASN A 121 35.57 -3.48 9.06
C ASN A 121 37.00 -3.87 8.63
N SER A 122 37.99 -3.17 9.19
CA SER A 122 39.42 -3.37 8.90
C SER A 122 39.99 -4.68 9.41
N THR A 123 39.25 -5.43 10.24
CA THR A 123 39.75 -6.68 10.85
C THR A 123 39.73 -7.90 9.92
N GLN A 124 39.28 -7.72 8.67
CA GLN A 124 39.35 -8.69 7.55
C GLN A 124 39.46 -10.17 7.98
N ALA A 125 38.44 -10.66 8.68
CA ALA A 125 38.07 -12.04 8.40
C ALA A 125 37.57 -12.01 6.95
N THR A 126 38.25 -12.73 6.07
CA THR A 126 37.84 -12.97 4.68
C THR A 126 36.54 -13.78 4.73
N CYS A 127 35.45 -13.13 5.11
CA CYS A 127 34.15 -13.76 5.16
C CYS A 127 33.68 -13.82 3.70
N VAL A 128 33.94 -14.97 3.10
CA VAL A 128 33.42 -15.41 1.79
C VAL A 128 31.93 -15.65 1.94
N VAL A 129 31.17 -14.59 2.15
CA VAL A 129 29.74 -14.60 1.87
C VAL A 129 29.51 -13.45 0.91
N CYS A 130 29.49 -13.80 -0.37
CA CYS A 130 29.11 -12.96 -1.50
C CYS A 130 27.61 -12.58 -1.43
N ALA A 131 27.16 -12.02 -0.32
CA ALA A 131 25.84 -11.41 -0.23
C ALA A 131 26.00 -9.92 -0.56
N GLY A 132 25.79 -9.56 -1.84
CA GLY A 132 25.58 -8.17 -2.24
C GLY A 132 26.68 -7.46 -3.02
N ALA A 133 27.68 -8.15 -3.58
CA ALA A 133 28.70 -7.49 -4.42
C ALA A 133 28.08 -6.62 -5.54
N ASP A 134 26.97 -7.08 -6.13
CA ASP A 134 26.23 -6.34 -7.17
C ASP A 134 25.66 -4.98 -6.69
N ALA A 135 25.38 -4.79 -5.40
CA ALA A 135 24.86 -3.53 -4.87
C ALA A 135 25.94 -2.43 -4.83
N SER A 136 27.21 -2.82 -4.68
CA SER A 136 28.36 -1.91 -4.62
C SER A 136 29.06 -1.70 -5.97
N GLU A 137 28.90 -2.64 -6.91
CA GLU A 137 29.45 -2.52 -8.28
C GLU A 137 28.62 -1.59 -9.18
N ALA A 138 27.37 -1.33 -8.83
CA ALA A 138 26.49 -0.41 -9.56
C ALA A 138 26.83 1.06 -9.30
N GLY A 139 28.00 1.52 -9.76
CA GLY A 139 28.33 2.91 -10.15
C GLY A 139 28.29 4.04 -9.09
N GLY A 140 27.62 3.87 -7.94
CA GLY A 140 27.34 4.92 -6.97
C GLY A 140 28.41 5.15 -5.90
N GLY A 141 29.43 4.29 -5.84
CA GLY A 141 30.42 4.29 -4.77
C GLY A 141 29.83 3.88 -3.41
N LEU A 142 30.70 3.57 -2.44
CA LEU A 142 30.31 3.15 -1.08
C LEU A 142 29.67 4.28 -0.24
N ASP A 143 29.58 5.49 -0.78
CA ASP A 143 29.14 6.68 -0.04
C ASP A 143 27.69 7.07 -0.32
N ALA A 144 27.11 6.69 -1.47
CA ALA A 144 25.71 6.99 -1.79
C ALA A 144 24.77 5.93 -1.19
N PRO A 145 23.66 6.31 -0.55
CA PRO A 145 22.71 5.35 0.01
C PRO A 145 22.02 4.55 -1.10
N THR A 146 21.75 3.29 -0.82
CA THR A 146 21.03 2.38 -1.72
C THR A 146 19.51 2.44 -1.57
N VAL A 147 19.07 2.94 -0.41
CA VAL A 147 17.67 3.21 -0.08
C VAL A 147 17.58 4.49 0.74
N VAL A 148 16.51 5.25 0.55
CA VAL A 148 16.18 6.41 1.37
C VAL A 148 14.80 6.21 1.97
N VAL A 149 14.73 6.13 3.30
CA VAL A 149 13.50 5.91 4.07
C VAL A 149 13.22 7.11 4.94
N VAL A 150 12.03 7.69 4.79
CA VAL A 150 11.54 8.78 5.64
C VAL A 150 10.45 8.23 6.55
N ALA A 151 10.75 8.13 7.84
CA ALA A 151 9.83 7.60 8.85
C ALA A 151 9.15 8.75 9.59
N VAL A 152 7.82 8.81 9.56
CA VAL A 152 7.03 9.88 10.19
C VAL A 152 6.27 9.29 11.37
N GLU A 153 6.59 9.72 12.58
CA GLU A 153 6.00 9.19 13.82
C GLU A 153 5.64 10.33 14.80
N PRO A 154 4.36 10.53 15.14
CA PRO A 154 3.92 11.65 15.97
C PRO A 154 4.12 11.43 17.48
N SER A 155 4.10 10.19 17.96
CA SER A 155 4.23 9.87 19.38
C SER A 155 5.67 9.97 19.84
N ALA A 156 5.95 10.82 20.83
CA ALA A 156 7.30 11.02 21.34
C ALA A 156 7.98 9.74 21.85
N SER A 157 7.22 8.85 22.53
CA SER A 157 7.75 7.59 23.03
C SER A 157 8.06 6.60 21.90
N ASN A 158 7.16 6.46 20.92
CA ASN A 158 7.40 5.60 19.77
C ASN A 158 8.58 6.14 18.94
N PHE A 159 8.67 7.46 18.76
CA PHE A 159 9.78 8.12 18.06
C PHE A 159 11.13 7.89 18.74
N GLU A 160 11.19 7.95 20.07
CA GLU A 160 12.42 7.63 20.82
C GLU A 160 12.86 6.17 20.60
N LEU A 161 11.91 5.23 20.63
CA LEU A 161 12.18 3.82 20.32
C LEU A 161 12.62 3.61 18.86
N LEU A 162 12.00 4.31 17.92
CA LEU A 162 12.38 4.32 16.50
C LEU A 162 13.84 4.76 16.33
N LEU A 163 14.25 5.86 16.99
CA LEU A 163 15.64 6.34 16.96
C LEU A 163 16.61 5.32 17.56
N LYS A 164 16.23 4.66 18.66
CA LYS A 164 17.03 3.61 19.28
C LYS A 164 17.25 2.42 18.34
N HIS A 165 16.20 1.93 17.67
CA HIS A 165 16.35 0.88 16.66
C HIS A 165 17.22 1.32 15.49
N ALA A 166 17.08 2.57 15.04
CA ALA A 166 17.92 3.13 13.98
C ALA A 166 19.41 3.12 14.35
N GLU A 167 19.74 3.44 15.60
CA GLU A 167 21.11 3.36 16.12
C GLU A 167 21.61 1.91 16.20
N GLU A 168 20.85 1.02 16.84
CA GLU A 168 21.19 -0.40 17.04
C GLU A 168 21.43 -1.14 15.71
N HIS A 169 20.66 -0.80 14.69
CA HIS A 169 20.75 -1.39 13.36
C HIS A 169 21.55 -0.57 12.36
N SER A 170 22.11 0.56 12.77
CA SER A 170 22.92 1.47 11.95
C SER A 170 22.22 1.89 10.65
N TRP A 171 20.95 2.28 10.74
CA TRP A 171 20.17 2.75 9.59
C TRP A 171 20.73 4.04 8.98
N ASN A 172 21.55 4.77 9.72
CA ASN A 172 22.32 5.92 9.24
C ASN A 172 23.42 5.55 8.22
N GLU A 173 23.74 4.27 8.05
CA GLU A 173 24.58 3.81 6.93
C GLU A 173 23.83 3.81 5.60
N GLU A 174 22.50 3.96 5.64
CA GLU A 174 21.61 4.19 4.52
C GLU A 174 20.95 5.59 4.65
N GLY A 175 20.04 5.92 3.74
CA GLY A 175 19.33 7.20 3.74
C GLY A 175 18.16 7.23 4.73
N PHE A 176 18.40 7.08 6.03
CA PHE A 176 17.34 7.15 7.04
C PHE A 176 17.08 8.58 7.53
N LEU A 177 15.82 9.03 7.45
CA LEU A 177 15.37 10.33 7.94
C LEU A 177 14.12 10.18 8.84
N PRO A 178 14.27 10.27 10.17
CA PRO A 178 13.15 10.27 11.09
C PRO A 178 12.55 11.67 11.24
N LEU A 179 11.22 11.79 11.19
CA LEU A 179 10.46 13.03 11.40
C LEU A 179 9.44 12.84 12.53
N GLN A 180 9.59 13.59 13.62
CA GLN A 180 8.66 13.57 14.74
C GLN A 180 7.45 14.47 14.49
N ALA A 181 6.51 13.98 13.68
CA ALA A 181 5.32 14.72 13.30
C ALA A 181 4.18 13.76 12.97
N ALA A 182 2.95 14.27 12.93
CA ALA A 182 1.83 13.56 12.33
C ALA A 182 1.80 13.85 10.82
N LEU A 183 1.44 12.85 10.01
CA LEU A 183 1.21 13.04 8.59
C LEU A 183 -0.27 13.37 8.34
N GLY A 184 -0.55 14.39 7.53
CA GLY A 184 -1.92 14.80 7.22
C GLY A 184 -2.05 15.48 5.86
N GLY A 185 -3.29 15.76 5.46
CA GLY A 185 -3.60 16.45 4.20
C GLY A 185 -3.26 17.95 4.20
N ALA A 186 -3.06 18.55 5.37
CA ALA A 186 -2.71 19.96 5.53
C ALA A 186 -1.72 20.15 6.68
N ALA A 187 -0.79 21.08 6.52
CA ALA A 187 0.18 21.41 7.56
C ALA A 187 -0.50 22.19 8.70
N GLY A 188 -0.05 21.99 9.94
CA GLY A 188 -0.61 22.70 11.08
C GLY A 188 -0.17 22.14 12.43
N ARG A 189 -1.00 22.39 13.44
CA ARG A 189 -0.84 21.84 14.79
C ARG A 189 -2.11 21.10 15.17
N ALA A 190 -1.94 19.96 15.80
CA ALA A 190 -3.02 19.16 16.35
C ALA A 190 -2.71 18.79 17.80
N GLN A 191 -3.65 18.12 18.45
CA GLN A 191 -3.37 17.32 19.62
C GLN A 191 -3.27 15.86 19.15
N LEU A 192 -2.56 14.99 19.86
CA LEU A 192 -2.53 13.55 19.63
C LEU A 192 -2.98 12.89 20.92
N ALA A 193 -4.04 12.08 20.86
CA ALA A 193 -4.45 11.29 22.01
C ALA A 193 -3.53 10.08 22.11
N VAL A 194 -2.79 9.98 23.22
CA VAL A 194 -1.80 8.92 23.47
C VAL A 194 -2.11 8.14 24.74
N ASP A 195 -1.82 6.85 24.71
CA ASP A 195 -1.94 5.96 25.86
C ASP A 195 -0.56 5.65 26.47
N LYS A 196 -0.31 6.20 27.66
CA LYS A 196 0.95 6.01 28.41
C LYS A 196 1.11 4.62 29.00
N HIS A 197 0.07 3.79 28.98
CA HIS A 197 0.10 2.45 29.58
C HIS A 197 0.67 1.39 28.64
N PHE A 198 0.75 1.67 27.34
CA PHE A 198 1.35 0.76 26.37
C PHE A 198 2.83 1.11 26.12
N ALA A 199 3.66 0.07 25.98
CA ALA A 199 5.06 0.25 25.61
C ALA A 199 5.23 0.73 24.15
N ILE A 200 4.25 0.40 23.31
CA ILE A 200 4.11 0.85 21.92
C ILE A 200 2.69 1.37 21.81
N ASP A 201 2.53 2.67 21.55
CA ASP A 201 1.20 3.27 21.45
C ASP A 201 0.64 3.09 20.04
N GLU A 202 0.18 1.87 19.74
CA GLU A 202 -0.53 1.49 18.50
C GLU A 202 -1.95 2.08 18.44
N THR A 203 -2.30 3.00 19.33
CA THR A 203 -3.65 3.61 19.37
C THR A 203 -3.58 5.14 19.26
N ALA A 204 -2.38 5.68 19.05
CA ALA A 204 -2.12 7.11 19.01
C ALA A 204 -2.84 7.75 17.82
N THR A 205 -3.93 8.47 18.07
CA THR A 205 -4.78 8.98 16.99
C THR A 205 -4.98 10.48 17.05
N LEU A 206 -5.14 11.10 15.88
CA LEU A 206 -5.60 12.48 15.73
C LEU A 206 -7.14 12.62 15.77
N LEU A 207 -7.87 11.50 15.82
CA LEU A 207 -9.33 11.42 15.64
C LEU A 207 -10.09 10.96 16.90
N TRP A 208 -9.68 11.38 18.10
CA TRP A 208 -10.37 11.01 19.33
C TRP A 208 -11.79 11.60 19.44
N LYS A 209 -12.62 10.96 20.28
CA LYS A 209 -13.96 11.42 20.67
C LYS A 209 -13.85 12.37 21.87
N GLU A 210 -14.86 13.21 22.10
CA GLU A 210 -14.89 14.10 23.28
C GLU A 210 -14.80 13.34 24.61
N THR A 211 -15.29 12.10 24.64
CA THR A 211 -15.24 11.21 25.81
C THR A 211 -13.88 10.57 26.05
N ASP A 212 -12.92 10.75 25.14
CA ASP A 212 -11.59 10.15 25.24
C ASP A 212 -10.77 10.78 26.38
N GLN A 213 -10.48 9.95 27.39
CA GLN A 213 -9.77 10.34 28.61
C GLN A 213 -8.24 10.24 28.48
N ARG A 214 -7.73 9.76 27.35
CA ARG A 214 -6.28 9.65 27.11
C ARG A 214 -5.61 11.02 27.15
N VAL A 215 -4.31 11.00 27.43
CA VAL A 215 -3.48 12.20 27.47
C VAL A 215 -3.39 12.77 26.06
N LYS A 216 -3.52 14.09 25.95
CA LYS A 216 -3.47 14.80 24.66
C LYS A 216 -2.17 15.58 24.62
N GLN A 217 -1.33 15.30 23.64
CA GLN A 217 -0.06 16.00 23.46
C GLN A 217 -0.09 16.85 22.18
N PRO A 218 0.46 18.08 22.19
CA PRO A 218 0.57 18.86 20.97
C PRO A 218 1.51 18.17 19.99
N VAL A 219 1.11 18.12 18.71
CA VAL A 219 1.94 17.59 17.64
C VAL A 219 1.87 18.48 16.41
N GLU A 220 2.98 18.58 15.69
CA GLU A 220 3.01 19.19 14.36
C GLU A 220 2.39 18.23 13.35
N VAL A 221 1.54 18.76 12.46
CA VAL A 221 1.02 18.02 11.31
C VAL A 221 1.78 18.50 10.08
N ILE A 222 2.41 17.58 9.35
CA ILE A 222 3.14 17.85 8.11
C ILE A 222 2.44 17.19 6.92
N THR A 223 2.74 17.67 5.71
CA THR A 223 2.21 17.11 4.46
C THR A 223 3.28 16.30 3.73
N LEU A 224 2.89 15.49 2.74
CA LEU A 224 3.82 14.78 1.86
C LEU A 224 4.82 15.73 1.19
N SER A 225 4.39 16.93 0.80
CA SER A 225 5.29 17.95 0.23
C SER A 225 6.36 18.40 1.22
N ARG A 226 6.04 18.48 2.52
CA ARG A 226 7.04 18.79 3.55
C ARG A 226 7.99 17.62 3.76
N VAL A 227 7.49 16.38 3.79
CA VAL A 227 8.30 15.15 3.87
C VAL A 227 9.36 15.13 2.76
N VAL A 228 8.95 15.36 1.50
CA VAL A 228 9.84 15.44 0.35
C VAL A 228 10.87 16.57 0.49
N ALA A 229 10.44 17.76 0.93
CA ALA A 229 11.35 18.89 1.13
C ALA A 229 12.41 18.63 2.22
N GLU A 230 12.05 17.91 3.29
CA GLU A 230 13.00 17.48 4.32
C GLU A 230 13.99 16.45 3.78
N ALA A 231 13.52 15.46 3.02
CA ALA A 231 14.38 14.46 2.39
C ALA A 231 15.39 15.08 1.41
N GLN A 232 14.95 16.03 0.58
CA GLN A 232 15.82 16.78 -0.33
C GLN A 232 16.91 17.57 0.40
N ARG A 233 16.58 18.11 1.58
CA ARG A 233 17.54 18.84 2.41
C ARG A 233 18.55 17.90 3.07
N ALA A 234 18.08 16.75 3.55
CA ALA A 234 18.92 15.76 4.22
C ALA A 234 19.86 15.02 3.26
N PHE A 235 19.41 14.78 2.02
CA PHE A 235 20.15 14.00 1.02
C PHE A 235 20.34 14.80 -0.27
N PRO A 236 21.16 15.88 -0.25
CA PRO A 236 21.43 16.66 -1.44
C PRO A 236 22.12 15.80 -2.50
N GLY A 237 21.61 15.85 -3.74
CA GLY A 237 22.16 15.09 -4.87
C GLY A 237 21.42 13.80 -5.21
N LEU A 238 20.42 13.40 -4.41
CA LEU A 238 19.53 12.30 -4.76
C LEU A 238 18.63 12.71 -5.94
N GLN A 239 18.82 12.08 -7.10
CA GLN A 239 18.17 12.46 -8.37
C GLN A 239 16.64 12.42 -8.28
N HIS A 240 16.10 11.41 -7.61
CA HIS A 240 14.66 11.17 -7.48
C HIS A 240 14.10 11.58 -6.10
N ALA A 241 14.78 12.48 -5.37
CA ALA A 241 14.34 12.92 -4.04
C ALA A 241 12.96 13.60 -4.01
N SER A 242 12.43 14.00 -5.17
CA SER A 242 11.09 14.61 -5.30
C SER A 242 9.95 13.60 -5.50
N GLU A 243 10.28 12.32 -5.71
CA GLU A 243 9.33 11.26 -5.99
C GLU A 243 9.25 10.29 -4.81
N ILE A 244 8.03 9.88 -4.47
CA ILE A 244 7.79 8.85 -3.47
C ILE A 244 7.56 7.54 -4.22
N TYR A 245 8.50 6.60 -4.07
CA TYR A 245 8.41 5.29 -4.71
C TYR A 245 7.35 4.42 -4.02
N LEU A 246 7.36 4.40 -2.68
CA LEU A 246 6.37 3.70 -1.86
C LEU A 246 5.96 4.58 -0.68
N LEU A 247 4.65 4.76 -0.51
CA LEU A 247 4.05 5.41 0.64
C LEU A 247 3.26 4.37 1.44
N LYS A 248 3.65 4.08 2.69
CA LYS A 248 2.80 3.36 3.64
C LYS A 248 2.08 4.37 4.53
N LEU A 249 0.78 4.16 4.75
CA LEU A 249 -0.03 4.96 5.67
C LEU A 249 -0.70 4.06 6.70
N ASP A 250 -0.36 4.31 7.94
CA ASP A 250 -0.84 3.62 9.14
C ASP A 250 -0.94 4.67 10.24
N ILE A 251 -1.81 5.65 10.02
CA ILE A 251 -1.87 6.94 10.74
C ILE A 251 -3.23 7.11 11.44
N GLU A 252 -3.81 5.99 11.86
CA GLU A 252 -4.96 5.89 12.76
C GLU A 252 -6.16 6.73 12.31
N GLY A 253 -6.51 6.64 11.03
CA GLY A 253 -7.73 7.18 10.43
C GLY A 253 -7.54 8.49 9.65
N LEU A 254 -6.33 9.04 9.60
CA LEU A 254 -6.01 10.22 8.78
C LEU A 254 -5.58 9.91 7.34
N GLU A 255 -5.52 8.64 6.96
CA GLU A 255 -5.16 8.17 5.63
C GLU A 255 -6.00 8.88 4.55
N PRO A 256 -7.34 9.02 4.66
CA PRO A 256 -8.15 9.70 3.64
C PRO A 256 -7.67 11.12 3.31
N ALA A 257 -7.26 11.88 4.33
CA ALA A 257 -6.78 13.25 4.16
C ALA A 257 -5.44 13.29 3.41
N VAL A 258 -4.54 12.35 3.69
CA VAL A 258 -3.25 12.22 2.98
C VAL A 258 -3.47 11.72 1.55
N LEU A 259 -4.31 10.69 1.37
CA LEU A 259 -4.62 10.11 0.06
C LEU A 259 -5.24 11.15 -0.89
N ARG A 260 -6.18 11.98 -0.42
CA ARG A 260 -6.72 13.08 -1.24
C ARG A 260 -5.68 14.11 -1.65
N SER A 261 -4.67 14.36 -0.83
CA SER A 261 -3.59 15.28 -1.18
C SER A 261 -2.78 14.79 -2.40
N MET A 262 -2.73 13.48 -2.62
CA MET A 262 -2.08 12.86 -3.78
C MET A 262 -2.78 13.19 -5.11
N ALA A 263 -4.08 13.51 -5.08
CA ALA A 263 -4.84 13.87 -6.28
C ALA A 263 -4.31 15.12 -6.99
N SER A 264 -3.62 16.00 -6.25
CA SER A 264 -2.91 17.16 -6.83
C SER A 264 -1.72 16.77 -7.72
N GLY A 265 -1.29 15.50 -7.67
CA GLY A 265 -0.15 14.95 -8.39
C GLY A 265 1.20 15.38 -7.84
N ARG A 266 1.26 16.08 -6.70
CA ARG A 266 2.50 16.56 -6.08
C ARG A 266 2.50 16.37 -4.55
N PRO A 267 3.47 15.63 -3.99
CA PRO A 267 4.50 14.85 -4.70
C PRO A 267 3.90 13.67 -5.48
N ARG A 268 4.64 13.20 -6.50
CA ARG A 268 4.23 12.00 -7.23
C ARG A 268 4.50 10.79 -6.35
N VAL A 269 3.46 10.00 -6.11
CA VAL A 269 3.55 8.71 -5.43
C VAL A 269 3.41 7.62 -6.50
N LYS A 270 4.33 6.65 -6.53
CA LYS A 270 4.25 5.52 -7.47
C LYS A 270 3.33 4.44 -6.93
N PHE A 271 3.62 3.96 -5.72
CA PHE A 271 2.81 3.00 -4.98
C PHE A 271 2.40 3.56 -3.62
N VAL A 272 1.17 3.26 -3.21
CA VAL A 272 0.66 3.57 -1.87
C VAL A 272 0.06 2.32 -1.25
N SER A 273 0.40 2.06 0.01
CA SER A 273 -0.24 1.07 0.85
C SER A 273 -0.90 1.81 2.01
N PHE A 274 -2.12 1.45 2.36
CA PHE A 274 -2.78 2.05 3.52
C PHE A 274 -3.67 1.06 4.24
N GLU A 275 -3.79 1.29 5.53
CA GLU A 275 -4.63 0.50 6.41
C GLU A 275 -6.03 1.10 6.52
N TYR A 276 -7.05 0.26 6.40
CA TYR A 276 -8.45 0.62 6.60
C TYR A 276 -9.03 -0.11 7.80
N ALA A 277 -9.64 0.64 8.71
CA ALA A 277 -10.43 0.10 9.81
C ALA A 277 -11.75 0.88 9.93
N SER A 278 -12.86 0.21 9.69
CA SER A 278 -14.21 0.81 9.62
C SER A 278 -14.67 1.48 10.94
N ASN A 279 -14.09 1.06 12.07
CA ASN A 279 -14.35 1.63 13.40
C ASN A 279 -13.42 2.81 13.75
N VAL A 280 -12.34 3.02 13.00
CA VAL A 280 -11.36 4.10 13.19
C VAL A 280 -11.62 5.24 12.20
N TRP A 281 -11.85 4.89 10.94
CA TRP A 281 -12.08 5.85 9.86
C TRP A 281 -13.42 6.58 10.03
N ARG A 282 -13.41 7.89 9.76
CA ARG A 282 -14.64 8.71 9.69
C ARG A 282 -15.32 8.62 8.33
N GLU A 283 -14.55 8.26 7.31
CA GLU A 283 -14.97 8.22 5.92
C GLU A 283 -15.08 6.78 5.45
N LYS A 284 -15.93 6.56 4.45
CA LYS A 284 -16.12 5.22 3.90
C LYS A 284 -14.97 4.84 2.99
N LEU A 285 -14.55 3.58 3.02
CA LEU A 285 -13.54 3.03 2.11
C LEU A 285 -13.95 3.24 0.65
N SER A 286 -15.23 3.02 0.34
CA SER A 286 -15.81 3.28 -0.99
C SER A 286 -15.47 4.66 -1.54
N GLN A 287 -15.58 5.70 -0.71
CA GLN A 287 -15.31 7.08 -1.13
C GLN A 287 -13.82 7.28 -1.40
N VAL A 288 -12.95 6.73 -0.56
CA VAL A 288 -11.49 6.86 -0.72
C VAL A 288 -10.99 6.10 -1.93
N VAL A 289 -11.49 4.88 -2.18
CA VAL A 289 -11.15 4.10 -3.37
C VAL A 289 -11.66 4.78 -4.63
N GLU A 290 -12.85 5.38 -4.60
CA GLU A 290 -13.38 6.18 -5.71
C GLU A 290 -12.54 7.43 -5.98
N ASP A 291 -12.13 8.15 -4.94
CA ASP A 291 -11.25 9.33 -5.04
C ASP A 291 -9.89 8.95 -5.66
N LEU A 292 -9.29 7.85 -5.22
CA LEU A 292 -8.04 7.32 -5.77
C LEU A 292 -8.20 6.90 -7.23
N PHE A 293 -9.31 6.23 -7.56
CA PHE A 293 -9.62 5.85 -8.94
C PHE A 293 -9.73 7.06 -9.87
N ARG A 294 -10.43 8.12 -9.44
CA ARG A 294 -10.49 9.38 -10.17
C ARG A 294 -9.11 10.04 -10.31
N ALA A 295 -8.25 9.89 -9.31
CA ALA A 295 -6.85 10.33 -9.34
C ALA A 295 -5.92 9.41 -10.17
N GLN A 296 -6.48 8.48 -10.96
CA GLN A 296 -5.75 7.52 -11.80
C GLN A 296 -4.92 6.52 -10.99
N TYR A 297 -5.40 6.11 -9.82
CA TYR A 297 -4.86 4.97 -9.08
C TYR A 297 -5.80 3.78 -9.16
N PHE A 298 -5.22 2.60 -9.32
CA PHE A 298 -5.95 1.35 -9.25
C PHE A 298 -5.55 0.61 -7.98
N CYS A 299 -6.55 0.24 -7.18
CA CYS A 299 -6.38 -0.29 -5.84
C CYS A 299 -6.75 -1.78 -5.76
N PHE A 300 -6.05 -2.45 -4.85
CA PHE A 300 -6.18 -3.85 -4.55
C PHE A 300 -6.30 -4.04 -3.04
N LEU A 301 -7.14 -4.96 -2.61
CA LEU A 301 -7.12 -5.50 -1.25
C LEU A 301 -5.96 -6.50 -1.16
N ILE A 302 -5.08 -6.30 -0.17
CA ILE A 302 -3.97 -7.20 0.11
C ILE A 302 -4.49 -8.43 0.86
N THR A 303 -4.17 -9.62 0.36
CA THR A 303 -4.39 -10.89 1.07
C THR A 303 -3.07 -11.64 1.20
N SER A 304 -3.06 -12.77 1.91
CA SER A 304 -1.86 -13.59 2.05
C SER A 304 -1.37 -14.23 0.74
N GLU A 305 -2.27 -14.38 -0.23
CA GLU A 305 -2.02 -15.14 -1.46
C GLU A 305 -2.09 -14.27 -2.72
N GLN A 306 -2.89 -13.20 -2.72
CA GLN A 306 -3.12 -12.42 -3.91
C GLN A 306 -3.55 -10.97 -3.65
N LEU A 307 -3.51 -10.17 -4.71
CA LEU A 307 -4.07 -8.83 -4.78
C LEU A 307 -5.45 -8.87 -5.43
N PHE A 308 -6.50 -8.59 -4.67
CA PHE A 308 -7.86 -8.56 -5.18
C PHE A 308 -8.22 -7.15 -5.66
N PRO A 309 -8.61 -6.93 -6.93
CA PRO A 309 -8.95 -5.60 -7.41
C PRO A 309 -10.19 -5.06 -6.67
N VAL A 310 -10.13 -3.80 -6.23
CA VAL A 310 -11.25 -3.12 -5.55
C VAL A 310 -11.64 -1.79 -6.19
N SER A 311 -10.95 -1.34 -7.25
CA SER A 311 -11.29 -0.10 -7.93
C SER A 311 -12.40 -0.24 -8.97
N GLY A 312 -13.16 0.84 -9.20
CA GLY A 312 -14.12 0.95 -10.31
C GLY A 312 -15.16 -0.19 -10.33
N PRO A 313 -15.30 -0.95 -11.42
CA PRO A 313 -16.32 -2.00 -11.55
C PRO A 313 -16.08 -3.19 -10.62
N PHE A 314 -14.88 -3.35 -10.07
CA PHE A 314 -14.56 -4.42 -9.13
C PHE A 314 -15.00 -4.08 -7.70
N TRP A 315 -15.41 -2.84 -7.43
CA TRP A 315 -15.84 -2.43 -6.10
C TRP A 315 -17.08 -3.21 -5.63
N SER A 316 -17.06 -3.64 -4.37
CA SER A 316 -18.19 -4.26 -3.69
C SER A 316 -18.35 -3.67 -2.29
N TYR A 317 -19.59 -3.41 -1.87
CA TYR A 317 -19.90 -2.93 -0.52
C TYR A 317 -19.41 -3.89 0.58
N ARG A 318 -19.12 -5.16 0.23
CA ARG A 318 -18.56 -6.14 1.18
C ARG A 318 -17.13 -5.79 1.61
N PHE A 319 -16.37 -5.05 0.80
CA PHE A 319 -15.05 -4.55 1.19
C PHE A 319 -15.12 -3.45 2.25
N GLU A 320 -16.30 -2.90 2.52
CA GLU A 320 -16.55 -1.97 3.63
C GLU A 320 -16.77 -2.70 4.97
N ILE A 321 -17.02 -4.02 4.94
CA ILE A 321 -17.34 -4.87 6.10
C ILE A 321 -16.16 -5.76 6.59
N PRO A 322 -14.86 -5.49 6.32
CA PRO A 322 -13.79 -5.95 7.18
C PRO A 322 -13.60 -4.96 8.35
N MET A 323 -13.32 -5.48 9.55
CA MET A 323 -12.99 -4.64 10.70
C MET A 323 -11.62 -3.98 10.52
N TRP A 324 -10.72 -4.62 9.77
CA TRP A 324 -9.34 -4.19 9.53
C TRP A 324 -8.85 -4.81 8.22
N SER A 325 -8.28 -4.03 7.30
CA SER A 325 -7.72 -4.52 6.03
C SER A 325 -6.61 -3.61 5.49
N ASN A 326 -5.67 -4.17 4.73
CA ASN A 326 -4.65 -3.39 4.03
C ASN A 326 -4.97 -3.30 2.53
N LEU A 327 -4.80 -2.12 1.97
CA LEU A 327 -4.95 -1.86 0.54
C LEU A 327 -3.62 -1.46 -0.07
N PHE A 328 -3.40 -1.86 -1.31
CA PHE A 328 -2.27 -1.46 -2.14
C PHE A 328 -2.80 -0.81 -3.41
N CYS A 329 -2.29 0.35 -3.78
CA CYS A 329 -2.65 1.03 -5.01
C CYS A 329 -1.40 1.49 -5.77
N GLY A 330 -1.47 1.47 -7.09
CA GLY A 330 -0.50 2.11 -7.96
C GLY A 330 -1.21 2.94 -9.03
N ARG A 331 -0.46 3.73 -9.80
CA ARG A 331 -1.05 4.49 -10.91
C ARG A 331 -1.53 3.55 -12.01
N ASP A 332 -2.71 3.79 -12.53
CA ASP A 332 -3.23 3.02 -13.66
C ASP A 332 -2.33 3.20 -14.89
N GLY A 333 -2.12 2.12 -15.63
CA GLY A 333 -1.20 2.04 -16.77
C GLY A 333 0.29 2.09 -16.42
N ASP A 334 0.68 2.09 -15.13
CA ASP A 334 2.09 1.94 -14.74
C ASP A 334 2.54 0.49 -14.97
N PRO A 335 3.55 0.23 -15.83
CA PRO A 335 4.00 -1.14 -16.13
C PRO A 335 4.53 -1.87 -14.88
N ASP A 336 5.03 -1.15 -13.88
CA ASP A 336 5.52 -1.78 -12.66
C ASP A 336 4.36 -2.25 -11.76
N LEU A 337 3.19 -1.61 -11.83
CA LEU A 337 1.99 -2.11 -11.14
C LEU A 337 1.53 -3.44 -11.76
N GLU A 338 1.50 -3.52 -13.09
CA GLU A 338 1.17 -4.76 -13.81
C GLU A 338 2.17 -5.88 -13.46
N ALA A 339 3.47 -5.58 -13.50
CA ALA A 339 4.51 -6.53 -13.13
C ALA A 339 4.38 -6.99 -11.67
N LEU A 340 4.08 -6.07 -10.74
CA LEU A 340 3.88 -6.42 -9.33
C LEU A 340 2.73 -7.39 -9.13
N VAL A 341 1.57 -7.12 -9.76
CA VAL A 341 0.39 -7.99 -9.69
C VAL A 341 0.70 -9.37 -10.27
N GLN A 342 1.41 -9.44 -11.41
CA GLN A 342 1.83 -10.71 -12.02
C GLN A 342 2.81 -11.50 -11.14
N LEU A 343 3.82 -10.82 -10.58
CA LEU A 343 4.82 -11.42 -9.69
C LEU A 343 4.17 -11.97 -8.42
N HIS A 344 3.26 -11.20 -7.81
CA HIS A 344 2.61 -11.60 -6.57
C HIS A 344 1.57 -12.70 -6.78
N SER A 345 0.80 -12.66 -7.88
CA SER A 345 -0.21 -13.68 -8.18
C SER A 345 0.39 -15.01 -8.68
N GLY A 346 1.72 -15.10 -8.81
CA GLY A 346 2.41 -16.25 -9.42
C GLY A 346 2.05 -16.46 -10.90
N ALA A 347 1.40 -15.48 -11.52
CA ALA A 347 0.74 -15.56 -12.81
C ALA A 347 1.52 -14.80 -13.89
N VAL A 348 2.84 -15.03 -13.95
CA VAL A 348 3.72 -14.42 -14.95
C VAL A 348 3.20 -14.79 -16.34
N GLY A 349 2.66 -13.81 -17.07
CA GLY A 349 2.14 -13.98 -18.43
C GLY A 349 0.64 -14.29 -18.58
N LEU A 350 -0.15 -14.33 -17.50
CA LEU A 350 -1.60 -14.62 -17.55
C LEU A 350 -2.52 -13.42 -17.30
N TRP A 351 -1.98 -12.27 -16.88
CA TRP A 351 -2.76 -11.04 -16.85
C TRP A 351 -2.75 -10.42 -18.26
N PRO A 352 -3.88 -10.36 -19.00
CA PRO A 352 -3.92 -9.58 -20.22
C PRO A 352 -3.56 -8.13 -19.85
N ARG A 353 -2.56 -7.55 -20.53
CA ARG A 353 -2.12 -6.16 -20.34
C ARG A 353 -3.32 -5.29 -20.03
N MET A 354 -3.36 -4.68 -18.85
CA MET A 354 -4.42 -3.74 -18.46
C MET A 354 -4.52 -2.68 -19.56
N PRO A 355 -5.55 -2.70 -20.43
CA PRO A 355 -5.56 -1.80 -21.56
C PRO A 355 -5.77 -0.39 -21.01
N GLY A 356 -4.83 0.53 -21.22
CA GLY A 356 -5.01 1.95 -20.82
C GLY A 356 -6.27 2.62 -21.43
N THR A 357 -6.96 1.94 -22.35
CA THR A 357 -8.26 2.31 -22.89
C THR A 357 -9.45 2.03 -21.96
N TYR A 358 -9.30 1.20 -20.91
CA TYR A 358 -10.40 0.86 -19.99
C TYR A 358 -10.91 2.08 -19.20
N LEU A 359 -10.07 3.11 -19.01
CA LEU A 359 -10.45 4.38 -18.35
C LEU A 359 -10.75 5.53 -19.31
N ALA A 360 -10.35 5.43 -20.59
CA ALA A 360 -10.58 6.51 -21.56
C ALA A 360 -12.08 6.78 -21.79
N GLY A 361 -12.95 5.77 -21.59
CA GLY A 361 -14.41 5.92 -21.64
C GLY A 361 -15.04 6.54 -20.38
N PHE A 362 -14.36 6.55 -19.24
CA PHE A 362 -14.86 7.16 -17.99
C PHE A 362 -14.34 8.60 -17.78
N ALA A 363 -13.26 8.97 -18.46
CA ALA A 363 -12.55 10.25 -18.28
C ALA A 363 -12.70 11.23 -19.47
N SER A 364 -13.56 10.94 -20.45
CA SER A 364 -13.74 11.76 -21.66
C SER A 364 -14.55 13.05 -21.41
N ARG A 365 -14.14 13.88 -20.45
CA ARG A 365 -14.37 15.34 -20.30
C ARG A 365 -15.77 15.95 -20.55
N ASP A 366 -16.82 15.18 -20.74
CA ASP A 366 -18.18 15.68 -20.63
C ASP A 366 -18.48 15.78 -19.14
N GLN A 367 -18.79 16.99 -18.66
CA GLN A 367 -19.09 17.27 -17.25
C GLN A 367 -20.43 16.64 -16.79
N HIS A 368 -20.85 15.55 -17.41
CA HIS A 368 -22.00 14.76 -17.01
C HIS A 368 -21.47 13.40 -16.57
N VAL A 369 -21.52 13.15 -15.26
CA VAL A 369 -21.36 11.80 -14.71
C VAL A 369 -22.58 11.01 -15.17
N GLY A 370 -22.48 10.36 -16.32
CA GLY A 370 -23.53 9.47 -16.80
C GLY A 370 -23.71 8.33 -15.80
N GLY A 371 -24.96 7.93 -15.58
CA GLY A 371 -25.24 6.78 -14.74
C GLY A 371 -24.60 5.51 -15.32
N LEU A 372 -24.39 4.47 -14.50
CA LEU A 372 -23.82 3.18 -14.94
C LEU A 372 -24.49 2.64 -16.24
N LEU A 373 -25.81 2.85 -16.36
CA LEU A 373 -26.62 2.48 -17.53
C LEU A 373 -26.25 3.23 -18.81
N GLU A 374 -25.90 4.51 -18.68
CA GLU A 374 -25.50 5.40 -19.77
C GLU A 374 -24.11 5.02 -20.29
N VAL A 375 -23.18 4.70 -19.38
CA VAL A 375 -21.86 4.16 -19.74
C VAL A 375 -21.99 2.82 -20.46
N GLN A 376 -22.91 1.96 -20.00
CA GLN A 376 -23.20 0.68 -20.63
C GLN A 376 -23.77 0.85 -22.06
N HIS A 377 -24.69 1.81 -22.27
CA HIS A 377 -25.21 2.16 -23.59
C HIS A 377 -24.11 2.73 -24.51
N ALA A 378 -23.27 3.64 -24.02
CA ALA A 378 -22.18 4.22 -24.80
C ALA A 378 -21.16 3.16 -25.25
N CYS A 379 -20.87 2.17 -24.41
CA CYS A 379 -20.03 1.04 -24.80
C CYS A 379 -20.72 0.09 -25.81
N THR A 380 -22.05 0.00 -25.77
CA THR A 380 -22.82 -0.75 -26.77
C THR A 380 -22.68 -0.11 -28.15
N ASP A 381 -22.70 1.23 -28.22
CA ASP A 381 -22.55 1.97 -29.48
C ASP A 381 -21.13 1.93 -30.05
N LEU A 382 -20.11 1.83 -29.19
CA LEU A 382 -18.69 1.77 -29.58
C LEU A 382 -18.20 0.37 -30.01
N GLY A 383 -18.98 -0.68 -29.74
CA GLY A 383 -18.69 -2.04 -30.17
C GLY A 383 -17.28 -2.53 -29.80
N ALA A 384 -16.55 -3.09 -30.76
CA ALA A 384 -15.20 -3.63 -30.57
C ALA A 384 -14.16 -2.60 -30.09
N ALA A 385 -14.45 -1.29 -30.18
CA ALA A 385 -13.58 -0.23 -29.68
C ALA A 385 -13.71 0.00 -28.15
N CYS A 386 -14.80 -0.44 -27.50
CA CYS A 386 -14.93 -0.42 -26.02
C CYS A 386 -14.38 -1.71 -25.37
N ALA A 387 -13.19 -2.14 -25.79
CA ALA A 387 -12.43 -3.24 -25.17
C ALA A 387 -13.22 -4.54 -24.87
N GLY A 388 -14.27 -4.84 -25.63
CA GLY A 388 -15.04 -6.08 -25.49
C GLY A 388 -16.18 -6.07 -24.46
N ALA A 389 -16.54 -4.94 -23.84
CA ALA A 389 -17.57 -4.90 -22.78
C ALA A 389 -19.04 -5.02 -23.26
N CYS A 390 -19.32 -5.50 -24.47
CA CYS A 390 -20.70 -5.61 -24.97
C CYS A 390 -20.93 -6.91 -25.72
N GLY A 391 -21.67 -7.82 -25.08
CA GLY A 391 -22.33 -8.89 -25.79
C GLY A 391 -23.03 -9.89 -24.89
N LEU A 392 -24.25 -9.59 -24.44
CA LEU A 392 -25.30 -10.61 -24.28
C LEU A 392 -26.66 -9.98 -24.59
N ARG A 393 -27.36 -10.59 -25.56
CA ARG A 393 -28.83 -10.59 -25.60
C ARG A 393 -29.34 -11.68 -24.69
#